data_AF-A0AAN0JYV9-F1
#
_entry.id   AF-A0AAN0JYV9-F1
#
_cell.length_a   1.000
_cell.length_b   1.000
_cell.length_c   1.000
_cell.angle_alpha   90.00
_cell.angle_beta   90.00
_cell.angle_gamma   90.00
#
_symmetry.space_group_name_H-M   'P 1'
#
loop_
_entity.id
_entity.type
_entity.pdbx_description
1 polymer ?
#
loop_
_entity_poly.entity_id
_entity_poly.type
_entity_poly.pdbx_seq_one_letter_code
_entity_poly.pdbx_strand_id
1 'polypeptide(L)'
;MFVPTIEGQGNEEQKEKWLKISRNFDIIGCYAQTELGHGTFIRGLETTATYDPSTKDIVMNSPTLNSMKWWPGSVGHTATHAIVDARLITKGKDEGIHLFIVQIEALRTTSHYQE
;
A
#
# COMPACT_ATOMS: atom_id res chain seq x y z
N MET A 1 -5.42 -4.17 -10.51
CA MET A 1 -4.13 -3.48 -10.29
C MET A 1 -3.28 -4.19 -9.24
N PHE A 2 -3.81 -4.53 -8.06
CA PHE A 2 -3.02 -5.16 -6.99
C PHE A 2 -2.22 -6.41 -7.41
N VAL A 3 -2.89 -7.46 -7.91
CA VAL A 3 -2.22 -8.72 -8.34
C VAL A 3 -1.20 -8.50 -9.46
N PRO A 4 -1.52 -7.83 -10.59
CA PRO A 4 -0.54 -7.56 -11.65
C PRO A 4 0.70 -6.80 -11.17
N THR A 5 0.55 -5.86 -10.21
CA THR A 5 1.69 -5.13 -9.65
C THR A 5 2.62 -6.05 -8.86
N ILE A 6 2.07 -6.98 -8.08
CA ILE A 6 2.88 -7.97 -7.35
C ILE A 6 3.61 -8.89 -8.33
N GLU A 7 2.95 -9.33 -9.40
CA GLU A 7 3.56 -10.18 -10.43
C GLU A 7 4.72 -9.48 -11.15
N GLY A 8 4.55 -8.20 -11.48
CA GLY A 8 5.53 -7.43 -12.25
C GLY A 8 6.66 -6.82 -11.44
N GLN A 9 6.45 -6.54 -10.15
CA GLN A 9 7.42 -5.79 -9.32
C GLN A 9 7.89 -6.53 -8.06
N GLY A 10 7.21 -7.60 -7.66
CA GLY A 10 7.63 -8.41 -6.52
C GLY A 10 8.83 -9.28 -6.85
N ASN A 11 9.66 -9.56 -5.84
CA ASN A 11 10.61 -10.67 -5.90
C ASN A 11 9.88 -12.02 -5.65
N GLU A 12 10.58 -13.15 -5.79
CA GLU A 12 9.98 -14.48 -5.65
C GLU A 12 9.36 -14.72 -4.26
N GLU A 13 10.03 -14.29 -3.19
CA GLU A 13 9.51 -14.42 -1.82
C GLU A 13 8.22 -13.61 -1.62
N GLN A 14 8.16 -12.39 -2.14
CA GLN A 14 6.98 -11.54 -2.09
C GLN A 14 5.84 -12.13 -2.93
N LYS A 15 6.14 -12.66 -4.12
CA LYS A 15 5.14 -13.32 -4.98
C LYS A 15 4.53 -14.53 -4.28
N GLU A 16 5.36 -15.40 -3.70
CA GLU A 16 4.90 -16.57 -2.96
C GLU A 16 3.99 -16.19 -1.80
N LYS A 17 4.41 -15.18 -1.01
CA LYS A 17 3.65 -14.68 0.14
C LYS A 17 2.29 -14.10 -0.27
N TRP A 18 2.26 -13.22 -1.26
CA TRP A 18 1.09 -12.37 -1.50
C TRP A 18 0.17 -12.88 -2.62
N LEU A 19 0.68 -13.53 -3.67
CA LEU A 19 -0.16 -13.92 -4.81
C LEU A 19 -1.17 -15.00 -4.46
N LYS A 20 -0.78 -16.00 -3.65
CA LYS A 20 -1.68 -17.09 -3.28
C LYS A 20 -2.91 -16.56 -2.53
N ILE A 21 -2.68 -15.80 -1.45
CA ILE A 21 -3.75 -15.24 -0.62
C ILE A 21 -4.56 -14.17 -1.36
N SER A 22 -3.96 -13.44 -2.31
CA SER A 22 -4.69 -12.48 -3.14
C SER A 22 -5.61 -13.15 -4.15
N ARG A 23 -5.13 -14.23 -4.81
CA ARG A 23 -5.90 -14.96 -5.83
C ARG A 23 -7.02 -15.81 -5.23
N ASN A 24 -6.85 -16.24 -3.98
CA ASN A 24 -7.86 -16.93 -3.20
C ASN A 24 -8.89 -15.98 -2.55
N PHE A 25 -8.73 -14.66 -2.71
CA PHE A 25 -9.55 -13.64 -2.04
C PHE A 25 -9.48 -13.65 -0.51
N ASP A 26 -8.47 -14.29 0.08
CA ASP A 26 -8.17 -14.19 1.52
C ASP A 26 -7.78 -12.75 1.89
N ILE A 27 -7.20 -12.02 0.93
CA ILE A 27 -7.04 -10.57 0.97
C ILE A 27 -7.61 -9.94 -0.30
N ILE A 28 -8.17 -8.74 -0.16
CA ILE A 28 -8.67 -7.94 -1.28
C ILE A 28 -7.82 -6.68 -1.36
N GLY A 29 -7.13 -6.52 -2.48
CA GLY A 29 -6.15 -5.45 -2.65
C GLY A 29 -6.61 -4.32 -3.57
N CYS A 30 -6.29 -3.08 -3.21
CA CYS A 30 -6.40 -1.91 -4.10
C CYS A 30 -5.01 -1.34 -4.47
N TYR A 31 -4.98 -0.41 -5.43
CA TYR A 31 -3.76 0.29 -5.84
C TYR A 31 -3.93 1.78 -5.60
N ALA A 32 -3.13 2.33 -4.70
CA ALA A 32 -3.26 3.67 -4.14
C ALA A 32 -2.05 4.55 -4.49
N GLN A 33 -2.07 5.06 -5.73
CA GLN A 33 -1.06 5.99 -6.22
C GLN A 33 -1.51 7.45 -6.03
N THR A 34 -2.64 7.81 -6.64
CA THR A 34 -3.15 9.18 -6.70
C THR A 34 -3.42 9.75 -5.32
N GLU A 35 -3.00 10.99 -5.15
CA GLU A 35 -3.27 11.84 -3.98
C GLU A 35 -4.24 12.96 -4.36
N LEU A 36 -4.90 13.54 -3.37
CA LEU A 36 -5.81 14.67 -3.58
C LEU A 36 -5.11 15.83 -4.33
N GLY A 37 -3.85 16.13 -3.98
CA GLY A 37 -3.05 17.17 -4.63
C GLY A 37 -2.37 16.74 -5.94
N HIS A 38 -2.19 15.43 -6.16
CA HIS A 38 -1.31 14.92 -7.22
C HIS A 38 -1.84 13.63 -7.86
N GLY A 39 -2.29 13.73 -9.11
CA GLY A 39 -2.62 12.58 -9.96
C GLY A 39 -1.56 12.30 -11.02
N THR A 40 -1.34 13.26 -11.92
CA THR A 40 -0.40 13.12 -13.05
C THR A 40 1.05 13.35 -12.63
N PHE A 41 1.31 14.30 -11.73
CA PHE A 41 2.66 14.66 -11.29
C PHE A 41 3.14 13.73 -10.16
N ILE A 42 3.48 12.48 -10.51
CA ILE A 42 3.87 11.42 -9.56
C ILE A 42 5.12 11.83 -8.74
N ARG A 43 6.05 12.57 -9.34
CA ARG A 43 7.21 13.10 -8.62
C ARG A 43 6.85 14.11 -7.51
N GLY A 44 5.62 14.61 -7.50
CA GLY A 44 5.09 15.51 -6.48
C GLY A 44 4.35 14.82 -5.35
N LEU A 45 4.15 13.49 -5.37
CA LEU A 45 3.47 12.80 -4.27
C LEU A 45 4.14 13.13 -2.93
N GLU A 46 3.31 13.32 -1.92
CA GLU A 46 3.66 13.81 -0.59
C GLU A 46 3.65 12.70 0.46
N THR A 47 2.96 11.58 0.24
CA THR A 47 2.99 10.43 1.17
C THR A 47 4.42 9.94 1.35
N THR A 48 4.85 9.76 2.59
CA THR A 48 6.20 9.29 2.93
C THR A 48 6.19 7.90 3.53
N ALA A 49 7.23 7.13 3.23
CA ALA A 49 7.54 5.84 3.81
C ALA A 49 8.94 5.92 4.44
N THR A 50 9.02 6.16 5.75
CA THR A 50 10.31 6.36 6.44
C THR A 50 10.81 5.07 7.07
N TYR A 51 12.00 4.63 6.70
CA TYR A 51 12.62 3.43 7.28
C TYR A 51 13.26 3.75 8.65
N ASP A 52 12.81 3.04 9.69
CA ASP A 52 13.42 3.06 11.02
C ASP A 52 14.38 1.87 11.16
N PRO A 53 15.71 2.10 11.19
CA PRO A 53 16.69 1.01 11.31
C PRO A 53 16.68 0.33 12.69
N SER A 54 16.11 0.96 13.73
CA SER A 54 16.05 0.40 15.07
C SER A 54 15.01 -0.72 15.20
N THR A 55 13.86 -0.55 14.56
CA THR A 55 12.78 -1.54 14.54
C THR A 55 12.75 -2.37 13.26
N LYS A 56 13.44 -1.91 12.21
CA LYS A 56 13.36 -2.44 10.83
C LYS A 56 11.98 -2.27 10.19
N ASP A 57 11.22 -1.29 10.66
CA ASP A 57 9.90 -0.97 10.11
C ASP A 57 9.94 0.18 9.11
N ILE A 58 8.87 0.28 8.33
CA ILE A 58 8.55 1.43 7.49
C ILE A 58 7.38 2.18 8.13
N VAL A 59 7.58 3.46 8.44
CA VAL A 59 6.54 4.34 8.96
C VAL A 59 5.90 5.08 7.80
N MET A 60 4.63 4.76 7.52
CA MET A 60 3.83 5.44 6.51
C MET A 60 3.18 6.68 7.09
N ASN A 61 3.27 7.82 6.39
CA ASN A 61 2.69 9.07 6.85
C ASN A 61 2.10 9.89 5.69
N SER A 62 0.95 10.49 5.94
CA SER A 62 0.28 11.47 5.07
C SER A 62 0.38 12.84 5.74
N PRO A 63 1.44 13.64 5.46
CA PRO A 63 1.75 14.85 6.23
C PRO A 63 0.77 16.00 6.02
N THR A 64 0.01 15.98 4.94
CA THR A 64 -0.92 17.06 4.56
C THR A 64 -2.26 16.49 4.10
N LEU A 65 -3.30 17.31 4.07
CA LEU A 65 -4.58 16.90 3.49
C LEU A 65 -4.44 16.53 1.99
N ASN A 66 -3.56 17.22 1.27
CA ASN A 66 -3.29 16.96 -0.14
C ASN A 66 -2.62 15.60 -0.36
N SER A 67 -1.86 15.10 0.62
CA SER A 67 -1.20 13.79 0.59
C SER A 67 -2.14 12.60 0.81
N MET A 68 -3.41 12.84 1.14
CA MET A 68 -4.39 11.77 1.28
C MET A 68 -4.55 11.03 -0.05
N LYS A 69 -4.44 9.70 -0.02
CA LYS A 69 -4.73 8.86 -1.20
C LYS A 69 -6.18 9.04 -1.61
N TRP A 70 -6.39 9.37 -2.88
CA TRP A 70 -7.68 9.81 -3.42
C TRP A 70 -7.96 9.16 -4.77
N TRP A 71 -9.15 8.59 -4.94
CA TRP A 71 -9.57 7.71 -6.05
C TRP A 71 -9.12 6.23 -6.09
N PRO A 72 -8.38 5.63 -5.13
CA PRO A 72 -8.15 4.17 -5.20
C PRO A 72 -9.48 3.41 -5.15
N GLY A 73 -9.78 2.63 -6.19
CA GLY A 73 -11.00 1.82 -6.23
C GLY A 73 -11.06 0.85 -5.04
N SER A 74 -12.27 0.61 -4.52
CA SER A 74 -12.55 -0.35 -3.42
C SER A 74 -11.96 0.00 -2.04
N VAL A 75 -11.19 1.09 -1.91
CA VAL A 75 -10.47 1.44 -0.66
C VAL A 75 -11.37 1.79 0.51
N GLY A 76 -12.57 2.32 0.26
CA GLY A 76 -13.49 2.76 1.32
C GLY A 76 -14.38 1.68 1.93
N HIS A 77 -14.42 0.46 1.36
CA HIS A 77 -15.39 -0.56 1.78
C HIS A 77 -14.94 -2.01 1.66
N THR A 78 -14.02 -2.34 0.75
CA THR A 78 -13.78 -3.76 0.37
C THR A 78 -12.31 -4.15 0.48
N ALA A 79 -11.39 -3.25 0.17
CA ALA A 79 -9.97 -3.58 0.21
C ALA A 79 -9.50 -3.75 1.66
N THR A 80 -8.83 -4.88 1.94
CA THR A 80 -8.12 -5.10 3.20
C THR A 80 -6.67 -4.65 3.14
N HIS A 81 -6.11 -4.64 1.93
CA HIS A 81 -4.74 -4.25 1.65
C HIS A 81 -4.69 -3.22 0.51
N ALA A 82 -3.65 -2.39 0.52
CA ALA A 82 -3.35 -1.47 -0.56
C ALA A 82 -1.89 -1.62 -0.96
N ILE A 83 -1.60 -1.53 -2.26
CA ILE A 83 -0.27 -1.10 -2.69
C ILE A 83 -0.29 0.42 -2.66
N VAL A 84 0.60 1.02 -1.88
CA VAL A 84 0.72 2.47 -1.70
C VAL A 84 2.00 2.95 -2.36
N ASP A 85 1.89 3.90 -3.28
CA ASP A 85 3.03 4.66 -3.79
C ASP A 85 3.41 5.73 -2.76
N ALA A 86 4.64 5.71 -2.27
CA ALA A 86 5.13 6.69 -1.30
C ALA A 86 6.61 7.02 -1.53
N ARG A 87 7.03 8.20 -1.08
CA ARG A 87 8.43 8.61 -1.08
C ARG A 87 9.20 7.84 -0.01
N LEU A 88 10.13 6.99 -0.40
CA LEU A 88 10.99 6.27 0.54
C LEU A 88 12.01 7.23 1.15
N ILE A 89 12.00 7.36 2.47
CA ILE A 89 13.00 8.10 3.22
C ILE A 89 13.83 7.11 4.01
N THR A 90 15.13 7.04 3.74
CA THR A 90 16.07 6.17 4.48
C THR A 90 17.38 6.90 4.73
N LYS A 91 17.94 6.75 5.93
CA LYS A 91 19.16 7.47 6.36
C LYS A 91 19.09 8.99 6.12
N GLY A 92 17.90 9.58 6.29
CA GLY A 92 17.65 11.00 6.06
C GLY A 92 17.61 11.45 4.60
N LYS A 93 17.65 10.52 3.63
CA LYS A 93 17.60 10.80 2.20
C LYS A 93 16.28 10.31 1.59
N ASP A 94 15.72 11.14 0.72
CA ASP A 94 14.59 10.79 -0.15
C ASP A 94 15.10 10.02 -1.37
N GLU A 95 14.71 8.75 -1.47
CA GLU A 95 15.07 7.84 -2.56
C GLU A 95 13.99 7.80 -3.66
N GLY A 96 12.97 8.66 -3.58
CA GLY A 96 11.89 8.75 -4.55
C GLY A 96 10.78 7.72 -4.31
N ILE A 97 9.92 7.56 -5.33
CA ILE A 97 8.68 6.78 -5.22
C ILE A 97 8.97 5.28 -5.23
N HIS A 98 8.45 4.60 -4.22
CA HIS A 98 8.49 3.15 -4.04
C HIS A 98 7.10 2.62 -3.70
N LEU A 99 6.90 1.32 -3.91
CA LEU A 99 5.64 0.63 -3.67
C LEU A 99 5.69 -0.17 -2.38
N PHE A 100 4.65 -0.03 -1.56
CA PHE A 100 4.52 -0.75 -0.29
C PHE A 100 3.17 -1.44 -0.21
N ILE A 101 3.14 -2.71 0.18
CA ILE A 101 1.89 -3.38 0.56
C ILE A 101 1.58 -3.00 2.01
N VAL A 102 0.45 -2.35 2.23
CA VAL A 102 -0.02 -1.88 3.53
C VAL A 102 -1.36 -2.52 3.83
N GLN A 103 -1.51 -3.09 5.01
CA GLN A 103 -2.82 -3.50 5.52
C GLN A 103 -3.56 -2.25 6.01
N ILE A 104 -4.74 -1.98 5.46
CA ILE A 104 -5.53 -0.76 5.74
C ILE A 104 -6.79 -1.04 6.56
N GLU A 105 -7.24 -2.28 6.59
CA GLU A 105 -8.38 -2.73 7.40
C GLU A 105 -8.00 -4.00 8.15
N ALA A 106 -8.62 -4.20 9.31
CA ALA A 106 -8.48 -5.46 10.04
C ALA A 106 -8.97 -6.61 9.15
N LEU A 107 -8.19 -7.69 9.06
CA LEU A 107 -8.65 -8.92 8.42
C LEU A 107 -9.88 -9.40 9.19
N ARG A 108 -11.04 -9.43 8.53
CA ARG A 108 -12.26 -9.95 9.16
C ARG A 108 -12.00 -11.40 9.56
N THR A 109 -11.95 -11.67 10.85
CA THR A 109 -12.03 -13.03 11.36
C THR A 109 -13.42 -13.57 11.04
N THR A 110 -13.48 -14.76 10.46
CA THR A 110 -14.72 -15.42 9.98
C THR A 110 -15.67 -15.86 11.11
N SER A 111 -15.48 -15.40 12.34
CA SER A 111 -16.26 -15.81 13.52
C SER A 111 -17.65 -15.16 13.66
N HIS A 112 -18.04 -14.24 12.77
CA HIS A 112 -19.28 -13.46 12.92
C HIS A 112 -20.43 -13.86 11.99
N TYR A 113 -20.29 -14.97 11.26
CA TYR A 113 -21.42 -15.62 10.59
C TYR A 113 -21.59 -17.02 11.16
N GLN A 114 -22.08 -17.11 12.39
CA GLN A 114 -22.93 -18.23 12.77
C GLN A 114 -24.36 -17.72 12.65
N GLU A 115 -25.10 -18.29 11.70
CA GLU A 115 -26.57 -18.20 11.64
C GLU A 115 -27.20 -18.77 12.92
#